data_AF-A0A1J5PJY6-F1
#
_entry.id   AF-A0A1J5PJY6-F1
#
_cell.length_a   1.000
_cell.length_b   1.000
_cell.length_c   1.000
_cell.angle_alpha   90.00
_cell.angle_beta   90.00
_cell.angle_gamma   90.00
#
_symmetry.space_group_name_H-M   'P 1'
#
loop_
_entity.id
_entity.type
_entity.pdbx_description
1 polymer ?
#
loop_
_entity_poly.entity_id
_entity_poly.type
_entity_poly.pdbx_seq_one_letter_code
_entity_poly.pdbx_strand_id
1 'polypeptide(L)'
;MMPTGKDAYEITKDYIQSSVKAFDAEFPDKDYEFTQNADSVYIIKSHFDSRSINGTEVKTEFTATLKYNGGSSSDKHNWILVKLEEF
;
A
#
# COMPACT_ATOMS: atom_id res chain seq x y z
N MET A 1 -12.47 2.53 -16.63
CA MET A 1 -13.07 2.40 -15.28
C MET A 1 -12.06 2.92 -14.29
N MET A 2 -12.48 3.61 -13.23
CA MET A 2 -11.55 4.04 -12.18
C MET A 2 -11.19 2.83 -11.30
N PRO A 3 -9.93 2.71 -10.84
CA PRO A 3 -9.55 1.70 -9.88
C PRO A 3 -10.36 1.74 -8.58
N THR A 4 -10.51 0.59 -7.94
CA THR A 4 -11.13 0.46 -6.62
C THR A 4 -10.11 0.65 -5.50
N GLY A 5 -10.59 0.76 -4.26
CA GLY A 5 -9.71 0.74 -3.08
C GLY A 5 -8.87 -0.54 -2.99
N LYS A 6 -9.42 -1.68 -3.44
CA LYS A 6 -8.69 -2.96 -3.48
C LYS A 6 -7.53 -2.90 -4.47
N ASP A 7 -7.74 -2.37 -5.67
CA ASP A 7 -6.67 -2.20 -6.66
C ASP A 7 -5.53 -1.35 -6.09
N ALA A 8 -5.87 -0.20 -5.50
CA ALA A 8 -4.89 0.68 -4.88
C ALA A 8 -4.16 0.01 -3.70
N TYR A 9 -4.87 -0.81 -2.91
CA TYR A 9 -4.30 -1.54 -1.78
C TYR A 9 -3.28 -2.60 -2.24
N GLU A 10 -3.61 -3.41 -3.25
CA GLU A 10 -2.66 -4.40 -3.79
C GLU A 10 -1.38 -3.72 -4.32
N ILE A 11 -1.52 -2.62 -5.07
CA ILE A 11 -0.36 -1.84 -5.54
C ILE A 11 0.45 -1.26 -4.38
N THR A 12 -0.22 -0.87 -3.29
CA THR A 12 0.46 -0.39 -2.07
C THR A 12 1.34 -1.48 -1.45
N LYS A 13 0.84 -2.71 -1.34
CA LYS A 13 1.61 -3.86 -0.85
C LYS A 13 2.88 -4.07 -1.68
N ASP A 14 2.75 -4.02 -3.01
CA ASP A 14 3.90 -4.16 -3.93
C ASP A 14 4.95 -3.06 -3.71
N TYR A 15 4.52 -1.82 -3.44
CA TYR A 15 5.45 -0.72 -3.13
C TYR A 15 6.13 -0.93 -1.79
N ILE A 16 5.37 -1.26 -0.75
CA ILE A 16 5.90 -1.47 0.60
C ILE A 16 6.88 -2.65 0.58
N GLN A 17 6.50 -3.82 0.09
CA GLN A 17 7.38 -5.01 -0.02
C GLN A 17 8.68 -4.75 -0.79
N SER A 18 8.65 -3.85 -1.78
CA SER A 18 9.86 -3.46 -2.52
C SER A 18 10.77 -2.50 -1.73
N SER A 19 10.22 -1.77 -0.76
CA SER A 19 10.90 -0.68 -0.04
C SER A 19 11.37 -1.08 1.35
N VAL A 20 10.56 -1.82 2.11
CA VAL A 20 10.96 -2.37 3.41
C VAL A 20 11.77 -3.63 3.20
N LYS A 21 12.94 -3.69 3.84
CA LYS A 21 13.74 -4.93 3.97
C LYS A 21 13.10 -5.93 4.94
N ALA A 22 11.78 -6.01 4.96
CA ALA A 22 11.03 -6.97 5.74
C ALA A 22 10.85 -8.21 4.86
N PHE A 23 11.65 -9.24 5.13
CA PHE A 23 11.63 -10.49 4.36
C PHE A 23 10.27 -11.21 4.44
N ASP A 24 9.44 -10.90 5.44
CA ASP A 24 8.15 -11.54 5.73
C ASP A 24 7.09 -10.49 6.16
N ALA A 25 6.81 -9.50 5.31
CA ALA A 25 5.74 -8.53 5.58
C ALA A 25 4.37 -9.13 5.22
N GLU A 26 3.50 -9.30 6.22
CA GLU A 26 2.12 -9.77 6.07
C GLU A 26 1.13 -8.59 6.12
N PHE A 27 0.20 -8.56 5.17
CA PHE A 27 -0.76 -7.47 5.00
C PHE A 27 -2.19 -8.00 5.19
N PRO A 28 -2.97 -7.48 6.15
CA PRO A 28 -4.34 -7.92 6.39
C PRO A 28 -5.32 -7.34 5.35
N ASP A 29 -5.92 -8.22 4.56
CA ASP A 29 -6.84 -7.85 3.48
C ASP A 29 -8.15 -7.17 3.90
N LYS A 30 -8.50 -7.21 5.19
CA LYS A 30 -9.80 -6.74 5.71
C LYS A 30 -9.72 -5.46 6.54
N ASP A 31 -8.52 -5.03 6.90
CA ASP A 31 -8.30 -3.95 7.88
C ASP A 31 -7.63 -2.73 7.24
N TYR A 32 -7.99 -2.42 6.00
CA TYR A 32 -7.56 -1.20 5.33
C TYR A 32 -8.74 -0.24 5.13
N GLU A 33 -8.46 1.03 5.35
CA GLU A 33 -9.33 2.12 4.95
C GLU A 33 -8.80 2.71 3.65
N PHE A 34 -9.70 3.12 2.76
CA PHE A 34 -9.31 3.87 1.59
C PHE A 34 -10.19 5.10 1.38
N THR A 35 -9.59 6.16 0.84
CA THR A 35 -10.28 7.34 0.34
C THR A 35 -9.84 7.60 -1.08
N GLN A 36 -10.81 7.81 -1.98
CA GLN A 36 -10.56 8.20 -3.36
C GLN A 36 -10.97 9.66 -3.56
N ASN A 37 -10.05 10.46 -4.08
CA ASN A 37 -10.33 11.84 -4.48
C ASN A 37 -10.56 11.94 -5.99
N ALA A 38 -11.18 13.04 -6.43
CA ALA A 38 -11.57 13.25 -7.84
C ALA A 38 -10.38 13.23 -8.83
N ASP A 39 -9.17 13.55 -8.36
CA ASP A 39 -7.95 13.64 -9.19
C ASP A 39 -7.21 12.30 -9.34
N SER A 40 -7.92 11.16 -9.25
CA SER A 40 -7.33 9.82 -9.31
C SER A 40 -6.26 9.58 -8.24
N VAL A 41 -6.43 10.22 -7.08
CA VAL A 41 -5.58 10.06 -5.89
C VAL A 41 -6.28 9.14 -4.90
N TYR A 42 -5.52 8.15 -4.40
CA TYR A 42 -5.98 7.13 -3.47
C TYR A 42 -5.14 7.23 -2.21
N ILE A 43 -5.80 7.33 -1.07
CA ILE A 43 -5.16 7.31 0.25
C ILE A 43 -5.55 6.00 0.90
N ILE A 44 -4.55 5.21 1.27
CA ILE A 44 -4.69 3.90 1.92
C ILE A 44 -4.13 4.03 3.33
N LYS A 45 -4.91 3.62 4.33
CA LYS A 45 -4.44 3.46 5.71
C LYS A 45 -4.59 2.01 6.10
N SER A 46 -3.52 1.41 6.59
CA SER A 46 -3.53 0.02 7.05
C SER A 46 -2.31 -0.23 7.92
N HIS A 47 -1.99 -1.49 8.14
CA HIS A 47 -0.75 -1.91 8.77
C HIS A 47 -0.17 -3.11 8.03
N PHE A 48 1.07 -3.44 8.34
CA PHE A 48 1.65 -4.73 8.04
C PHE A 48 2.38 -5.26 9.26
N ASP A 49 2.39 -6.57 9.41
CA ASP A 49 3.17 -7.25 10.43
C ASP A 49 4.46 -7.76 9.77
N SER A 50 5.60 -7.53 10.42
CA SER A 50 6.90 -7.96 9.93
C SER A 50 7.74 -8.57 11.03
N ARG A 51 8.64 -9.50 10.67
CA ARG A 51 9.58 -10.06 11.63
C ARG A 51 10.93 -9.34 11.54
N SER A 52 11.36 -8.78 12.67
CA SER A 52 12.71 -8.22 12.81
C SER A 52 13.78 -9.33 12.80
N ILE A 53 15.04 -8.96 12.57
CA ILE A 53 16.18 -9.89 12.60
C ILE A 53 16.32 -10.70 13.90
N ASN A 54 15.73 -10.21 15.00
CA ASN A 54 15.79 -10.85 16.31
C ASN A 54 14.57 -11.77 16.57
N GLY A 55 13.70 -11.96 15.59
CA GLY A 55 12.50 -12.79 15.68
C GLY A 55 11.29 -12.10 16.30
N THR A 56 11.40 -10.83 16.72
CA THR A 56 10.27 -10.04 17.23
C THR A 56 9.35 -9.63 16.08
N GLU A 57 8.06 -9.90 16.24
CA GLU A 57 7.00 -9.38 15.37
C GLU A 57 6.77 -7.91 15.66
N VAL A 58 6.76 -7.12 14.59
CA VAL A 58 6.58 -5.67 14.60
C VAL A 58 5.41 -5.37 13.70
N LYS A 59 4.36 -4.81 14.30
CA LYS A 59 3.25 -4.21 13.59
C LYS A 59 3.63 -2.77 13.23
N THR A 60 3.58 -2.43 11.96
CA THR A 60 3.85 -1.08 11.46
C THR A 60 2.59 -0.55 10.80
N GLU A 61 2.07 0.55 11.35
CA GLU A 61 0.94 1.25 10.74
C GLU A 61 1.47 2.13 9.61
N PHE A 62 0.68 2.28 8.55
CA PHE A 62 1.09 3.12 7.43
C PHE A 62 -0.07 3.92 6.84
N THR A 63 0.30 5.05 6.23
CA THR A 63 -0.54 5.81 5.31
C THR A 63 0.19 5.94 3.97
N ALA A 64 -0.41 5.41 2.91
CA ALA A 64 0.11 5.51 1.55
C ALA A 64 -0.79 6.41 0.70
N THR A 65 -0.20 7.30 -0.07
CA THR A 65 -0.89 8.11 -1.09
C THR A 65 -0.39 7.70 -2.46
N LEU A 66 -1.30 7.22 -3.31
CA LEU A 66 -1.02 6.83 -4.69
C LEU A 66 -1.77 7.72 -5.66
N LYS A 67 -1.17 7.95 -6.83
CA LYS A 67 -1.81 8.57 -7.98
C LYS A 67 -1.88 7.58 -9.12
N TYR A 68 -3.08 7.39 -9.66
CA TYR A 68 -3.31 6.57 -10.84
C TYR A 68 -3.20 7.41 -12.12
N ASN A 69 -2.44 6.91 -13.10
CA ASN A 69 -2.15 7.61 -14.36
C ASN A 69 -2.94 7.08 -15.56
N GLY A 70 -3.85 6.12 -15.36
CA GLY A 70 -4.59 5.48 -16.44
C GLY A 70 -3.90 4.22 -16.98
N GLY A 71 -4.66 3.36 -17.68
CA GLY A 71 -4.18 2.05 -18.13
C GLY A 71 -4.89 0.88 -17.43
N SER A 72 -4.12 -0.16 -17.09
CA SER A 72 -4.59 -1.29 -16.28
C SER A 72 -4.36 -0.99 -14.80
N SER A 73 -5.38 -1.17 -13.95
CA SER A 73 -5.28 -0.93 -12.50
C SER A 73 -4.35 -1.94 -11.80
N SER A 74 -4.20 -3.13 -12.35
CA SER A 74 -3.32 -4.17 -11.81
C SER A 74 -1.83 -3.99 -12.16
N ASP A 75 -1.50 -3.04 -13.03
CA ASP A 75 -0.11 -2.80 -13.45
C ASP A 75 0.48 -1.63 -12.66
N LYS A 76 1.43 -1.93 -11.78
CA LYS A 76 2.14 -0.97 -10.92
C LYS A 76 2.73 0.22 -11.68
N HIS A 77 3.10 0.07 -12.95
CA HIS A 77 3.65 1.17 -13.76
C HIS A 77 2.62 2.28 -14.07
N ASN A 78 1.34 1.96 -13.96
CA ASN A 78 0.24 2.93 -14.12
C ASN A 78 -0.05 3.69 -12.82
N TRP A 79 0.75 3.49 -11.78
CA TRP A 79 0.61 4.11 -10.47
C TRP A 79 1.91 4.78 -10.03
N ILE A 80 1.77 5.90 -9.33
CA ILE A 80 2.88 6.56 -8.65
C ILE A 80 2.59 6.56 -7.16
N LEU A 81 3.51 6.01 -6.37
CA LEU A 81 3.53 6.25 -4.92
C LEU A 81 3.98 7.69 -4.69
N VAL A 82 3.05 8.54 -4.25
CA VAL A 82 3.31 9.97 -3.96
C VAL A 82 3.93 10.11 -2.58
N LYS A 83 3.42 9.35 -1.61
CA LYS A 83 3.85 9.42 -0.21
C LYS A 83 3.63 8.07 0.48
N LEU A 84 4.57 7.68 1.33
CA LEU A 84 4.42 6.60 2.29
C LEU A 84 4.89 7.13 3.65
N GLU A 85 4.03 7.03 4.66
CA GLU A 85 4.35 7.35 6.05
C GLU A 85 4.12 6.09 6.89
N GLU A 86 5.11 5.76 7.72
CA GLU A 86 5.12 4.60 8.61
C GLU A 86 5.15 5.10 10.06
N PHE A 87 4.44 4.44 10.97
CA PHE A 87 4.28 4.81 12.37
C PHE A 87 4.49 3.62 13.30
#